data_AF-A0A7C6IVE9-F1
#
_entry.id   AF-A0A7C6IVE9-F1
#
_cell.length_a   1.000
_cell.length_b   1.000
_cell.length_c   1.000
_cell.angle_alpha   90.00
_cell.angle_beta   90.00
_cell.angle_gamma   90.00
#
_symmetry.space_group_name_H-M   'P 1'
#
loop_
_entity.id
_entity.type
_entity.pdbx_description
1 polymer ?
#
loop_
_entity_poly.entity_id
_entity_poly.type
_entity_poly.pdbx_seq_one_letter_code
_entity_poly.pdbx_strand_id
1 'polypeptide(L)'
;MNRKNLKMILIILCIIIISGIFFINKLLYIKTMALLPVSYPVIVIDPGHGGVDPGAIGPSSILEKDINLQTALKLYTLIEEWGGTAVLTRDEDVGLYRDDPNTTLRKKKQEDLINRVEKARLLGGNILLSIHMNAHLSPKWYGAQVFYHK
;
A
#
# COMPACT_ATOMS: atom_id res chain seq x y z
N MET A 1 -58.64 31.16 4.02
CA MET A 1 -57.75 30.01 4.30
C MET A 1 -57.70 29.77 5.80
N ASN A 2 -57.98 28.56 6.29
CA ASN A 2 -58.07 28.28 7.74
C ASN A 2 -56.67 28.21 8.38
N ARG A 3 -56.52 28.60 9.67
CA ARG A 3 -55.24 28.58 10.41
C ARG A 3 -54.55 27.21 10.39
N LYS A 4 -55.32 26.12 10.37
CA LYS A 4 -54.79 24.75 10.21
C LYS A 4 -54.09 24.55 8.86
N ASN A 5 -54.68 25.03 7.77
CA ASN A 5 -54.10 24.91 6.43
C ASN A 5 -52.83 25.77 6.29
N LEU A 6 -52.82 26.97 6.90
CA LEU A 6 -51.63 27.83 6.93
C LEU A 6 -50.46 27.18 7.70
N LYS A 7 -50.73 26.53 8.85
CA LYS A 7 -49.70 25.78 9.60
C LYS A 7 -49.15 24.59 8.80
N MET A 8 -50.01 23.85 8.11
CA MET A 8 -49.58 22.72 7.28
C MET A 8 -48.69 23.15 6.11
N ILE A 9 -49.03 24.26 5.44
CA ILE A 9 -48.21 24.83 4.38
C ILE A 9 -46.83 25.24 4.91
N LEU A 10 -46.78 25.87 6.09
CA LEU A 10 -45.52 26.29 6.72
C LEU A 10 -44.60 25.10 7.04
N ILE A 11 -45.18 24.00 7.55
CA ILE A 11 -44.43 22.76 7.87
C ILE A 11 -43.83 22.14 6.60
N ILE A 12 -44.61 22.05 5.52
CA ILE A 12 -44.14 21.51 4.24
C ILE A 12 -43.01 22.37 3.67
N LEU A 13 -43.13 23.70 3.75
CA LEU A 13 -42.08 24.63 3.35
C LEU A 13 -40.79 24.42 4.15
N CYS A 14 -40.88 24.26 5.48
CA CYS A 14 -39.73 23.97 6.32
C CYS A 14 -39.05 22.65 5.92
N ILE A 15 -39.81 21.60 5.64
CA ILE A 15 -39.26 20.30 5.21
C ILE A 15 -38.53 20.42 3.87
N ILE A 16 -39.10 21.14 2.91
CA ILE A 16 -38.47 21.39 1.61
C ILE A 16 -37.17 22.17 1.78
N ILE A 17 -37.16 23.21 2.62
CA ILE A 17 -35.97 24.01 2.90
C ILE A 17 -34.88 23.16 3.56
N ILE A 18 -35.23 22.36 4.57
CA ILE A 18 -34.28 21.47 5.27
C ILE A 18 -33.71 20.43 4.30
N SER A 19 -34.56 19.83 3.46
CA SER A 19 -34.14 18.87 2.43
C SER A 19 -33.21 19.52 1.40
N GLY A 20 -33.53 20.75 0.96
CA GLY A 20 -32.70 21.54 0.06
C GLY A 20 -31.33 21.86 0.67
N ILE A 21 -31.28 22.26 1.94
CA ILE A 21 -30.02 22.49 2.67
C ILE A 21 -29.18 21.20 2.73
N PHE A 22 -29.81 20.07 3.03
CA PHE A 22 -29.13 18.77 3.08
C PHE A 22 -28.56 18.38 1.70
N PHE A 23 -29.32 18.62 0.64
CA PHE A 23 -28.90 18.36 -0.73
C PHE A 23 -27.71 19.26 -1.16
N ILE A 24 -27.78 20.56 -0.85
CA ILE A 24 -26.70 21.52 -1.13
C ILE A 24 -25.43 21.14 -0.37
N ASN A 25 -25.53 20.78 0.92
CA ASN A 25 -24.38 20.33 1.72
C ASN A 25 -23.74 19.07 1.12
N LYS A 26 -24.55 18.11 0.64
CA LYS A 26 -24.04 16.91 -0.05
C LYS A 26 -23.31 17.26 -1.34
N LEU A 27 -23.84 18.18 -2.15
CA LEU A 27 -23.16 18.67 -3.35
C LEU A 27 -21.84 19.37 -3.02
N LEU A 28 -21.83 20.20 -1.98
CA LEU A 28 -20.65 20.93 -1.55
C LEU A 28 -19.56 19.95 -1.07
N TYR A 29 -19.94 18.92 -0.30
CA TYR A 29 -19.06 17.85 0.16
C TYR A 29 -18.42 17.07 -1.00
N ILE A 30 -19.22 16.66 -2.00
CA ILE A 30 -18.69 15.95 -3.18
C ILE A 30 -17.71 16.85 -3.94
N LYS A 31 -18.04 18.13 -4.10
CA LYS A 31 -17.20 19.09 -4.81
C LYS A 31 -15.89 19.38 -4.07
N THR A 32 -15.92 19.49 -2.74
CA THR A 32 -14.68 19.66 -1.95
C THR A 32 -13.82 18.40 -1.98
N MET A 33 -14.39 17.20 -1.88
CA MET A 33 -13.63 15.95 -2.02
C MET A 33 -12.98 15.82 -3.40
N ALA A 34 -13.67 16.23 -4.48
CA ALA A 34 -13.12 16.20 -5.83
C ALA A 34 -12.05 17.28 -6.11
N LEU A 35 -12.09 18.39 -5.36
CA LEU A 35 -11.16 19.52 -5.53
C LEU A 35 -9.98 19.48 -4.58
N LEU A 36 -10.04 18.72 -3.48
CA LEU A 36 -8.89 18.47 -2.65
C LEU A 36 -7.90 17.64 -3.47
N PRO A 37 -6.69 18.16 -3.77
CA PRO A 37 -5.66 17.38 -4.42
C PRO A 37 -5.11 16.41 -3.38
N VAL A 38 -5.83 15.32 -3.11
CA VAL A 38 -5.25 14.20 -2.38
C VAL A 38 -4.41 13.45 -3.41
N SER A 39 -3.21 13.95 -3.67
CA SER A 39 -2.17 13.13 -4.29
C SER A 39 -1.82 12.07 -3.25
N TYR A 40 -2.55 10.96 -3.28
CA TYR A 40 -2.23 9.82 -2.42
C TYR A 40 -0.80 9.40 -2.73
N PRO A 41 0.07 9.25 -1.71
CA PRO A 41 1.43 8.79 -1.95
C PRO A 41 1.36 7.40 -2.58
N VAL A 42 2.11 7.20 -3.67
CA VAL A 42 2.34 5.87 -4.24
C VAL A 42 3.27 5.11 -3.29
N ILE A 43 2.76 4.03 -2.70
CA ILE A 43 3.50 3.17 -1.78
C ILE A 43 4.11 2.02 -2.58
N VAL A 44 5.42 2.04 -2.75
CA VAL A 44 6.17 0.92 -3.32
C VAL A 44 6.43 -0.10 -2.21
N ILE A 45 5.88 -1.29 -2.37
CA ILE A 45 6.10 -2.42 -1.49
C ILE A 45 7.17 -3.31 -2.13
N ASP A 46 8.25 -3.54 -1.39
CA ASP A 46 9.40 -4.30 -1.85
C ASP A 46 9.53 -5.60 -1.02
N PRO A 47 8.98 -6.73 -1.48
CA PRO A 47 9.24 -8.02 -0.84
C PRO A 47 10.70 -8.42 -1.09
N GLY A 48 11.52 -8.39 -0.03
CA GLY A 48 12.95 -8.69 -0.10
C GLY A 48 13.24 -10.10 -0.63
N HIS A 49 14.46 -10.28 -1.18
CA HIS A 49 14.92 -11.53 -1.80
C HIS A 49 14.04 -11.99 -2.99
N GLY A 50 14.18 -13.23 -3.45
CA GLY A 50 13.44 -13.78 -4.60
C GLY A 50 14.36 -14.51 -5.58
N GLY A 51 13.77 -15.43 -6.35
CA GLY A 51 14.51 -16.24 -7.31
C GLY A 51 15.59 -17.08 -6.62
N VAL A 52 16.85 -16.92 -7.03
CA VAL A 52 18.00 -17.68 -6.49
C VAL A 52 18.41 -17.24 -5.09
N ASP A 53 17.90 -16.12 -4.57
CA ASP A 53 18.18 -15.68 -3.20
C ASP A 53 17.04 -16.10 -2.27
N PRO A 54 17.22 -17.12 -1.40
CA PRO A 54 16.18 -17.54 -0.46
C PRO A 54 16.02 -16.56 0.73
N GLY A 55 16.99 -15.69 0.96
CA GLY A 55 17.13 -14.98 2.23
C GLY A 55 17.50 -15.93 3.37
N ALA A 56 17.09 -15.59 4.59
CA ALA A 56 17.19 -16.48 5.73
C ALA A 56 16.32 -17.74 5.56
N ILE A 57 16.80 -18.85 6.10
CA ILE A 57 16.06 -20.12 6.14
C ILE A 57 15.63 -20.34 7.59
N GLY A 58 14.32 -20.29 7.82
CA GLY A 58 13.72 -20.51 9.12
C GLY A 58 13.64 -21.99 9.50
N PRO A 59 13.10 -22.28 10.70
CA PRO A 59 12.74 -23.65 11.08
C PRO A 59 11.85 -24.29 10.02
N SER A 60 11.98 -25.61 9.82
CA SER A 60 11.19 -26.37 8.82
C SER A 60 11.44 -25.97 7.36
N SER A 61 12.60 -25.40 7.04
CA SER A 61 13.01 -25.01 5.68
C SER A 61 12.12 -23.92 5.04
N ILE A 62 11.44 -23.12 5.87
CA ILE A 62 10.67 -21.97 5.39
C ILE A 62 11.65 -20.90 4.90
N LEU A 63 11.44 -20.40 3.69
CA LEU A 63 12.30 -19.39 3.08
C LEU A 63 11.77 -17.99 3.38
N GLU A 64 12.67 -17.08 3.77
CA GLU A 64 12.34 -15.67 4.00
C GLU A 64 11.66 -15.04 2.77
N LYS A 65 12.17 -15.33 1.56
CA LYS A 65 11.61 -14.78 0.31
C LYS A 65 10.12 -15.06 0.12
N ASP A 66 9.64 -16.21 0.61
CA ASP A 66 8.26 -16.67 0.46
C ASP A 66 7.35 -15.94 1.46
N ILE A 67 7.82 -15.81 2.70
CA ILE A 67 7.12 -15.03 3.74
C ILE A 67 7.03 -13.56 3.33
N ASN A 68 8.13 -12.99 2.82
CA ASN A 68 8.17 -11.60 2.35
C ASN A 68 7.13 -11.38 1.24
N LEU A 69 7.09 -12.27 0.24
CA LEU A 69 6.14 -12.17 -0.87
C LEU A 69 4.69 -12.25 -0.39
N GLN A 70 4.36 -13.26 0.42
CA GLN A 70 3.00 -13.41 0.95
C GLN A 70 2.56 -12.22 1.81
N THR A 71 3.48 -11.65 2.58
CA THR A 71 3.22 -10.47 3.42
C THR A 71 3.00 -9.23 2.55
N ALA A 72 3.84 -9.03 1.52
CA ALA A 72 3.71 -7.92 0.59
C ALA A 72 2.41 -7.95 -0.22
N LEU A 73 2.01 -9.13 -0.72
CA LEU A 73 0.76 -9.29 -1.45
C LEU A 73 -0.47 -8.98 -0.58
N LYS A 74 -0.47 -9.43 0.69
CA LYS A 74 -1.53 -9.07 1.64
C LYS A 74 -1.58 -7.58 1.90
N LEU A 75 -0.42 -6.95 2.12
CA LEU A 75 -0.35 -5.51 2.36
C LEU A 75 -0.79 -4.70 1.14
N TYR A 76 -0.40 -5.13 -0.07
CA TYR A 76 -0.84 -4.55 -1.33
C TYR A 76 -2.37 -4.54 -1.41
N THR A 77 -3.02 -5.69 -1.21
CA THR A 77 -4.49 -5.81 -1.22
C THR A 77 -5.13 -4.88 -0.18
N LEU A 78 -4.61 -4.86 1.06
CA LEU A 78 -5.17 -3.99 2.11
C LEU A 78 -5.01 -2.50 1.79
N ILE A 79 -3.92 -2.07 1.15
CA ILE A 79 -3.75 -0.65 0.78
C ILE A 79 -4.74 -0.26 -0.32
N GLU A 80 -4.89 -1.09 -1.35
CA GLU A 80 -5.81 -0.84 -2.46
C GLU A 80 -7.28 -0.84 -2.00
N GLU A 81 -7.66 -1.79 -1.13
CA GLU A 81 -9.02 -1.88 -0.57
C GLU A 81 -9.41 -0.63 0.24
N TRP A 82 -8.43 0.05 0.84
CA TRP A 82 -8.64 1.27 1.63
C TRP A 82 -8.48 2.56 0.83
N GLY A 83 -8.38 2.45 -0.51
CA GLY A 83 -8.29 3.59 -1.43
C GLY A 83 -6.91 4.23 -1.50
N GLY A 84 -5.88 3.56 -1.00
CA GLY A 84 -4.48 3.93 -1.23
C GLY A 84 -4.01 3.45 -2.60
N THR A 85 -2.80 3.86 -2.99
CA THR A 85 -2.14 3.39 -4.22
C THR A 85 -0.86 2.65 -3.85
N ALA A 86 -0.84 1.34 -4.09
CA ALA A 86 0.32 0.48 -3.86
C ALA A 86 0.85 -0.08 -5.18
N VAL A 87 2.15 -0.34 -5.22
CA VAL A 87 2.83 -1.02 -6.33
C VAL A 87 3.91 -1.95 -5.78
N LEU A 88 4.18 -3.05 -6.47
CA LEU A 88 5.12 -4.08 -6.01
C LEU A 88 6.42 -4.06 -6.84
N THR A 89 7.58 -4.24 -6.20
CA THR A 89 8.83 -4.50 -6.93
C THR A 89 8.84 -5.89 -7.55
N ARG A 90 8.15 -6.87 -6.93
CA ARG A 90 7.82 -8.18 -7.49
C ARG A 90 6.53 -8.72 -6.86
N ASP A 91 5.77 -9.48 -7.63
CA ASP A 91 4.52 -10.15 -7.25
C ASP A 91 4.63 -11.69 -7.37
N GLU A 92 5.79 -12.19 -7.79
CA GLU A 92 6.12 -13.60 -7.92
C GLU A 92 7.53 -13.90 -7.34
N ASP A 93 7.91 -15.19 -7.32
CA ASP A 93 9.22 -15.64 -6.86
C ASP A 93 10.30 -15.45 -7.94
N VAL A 94 10.64 -14.19 -8.18
CA VAL A 94 11.68 -13.78 -9.13
C VAL A 94 12.66 -12.82 -8.46
N GLY A 95 13.91 -12.85 -8.92
CA GLY A 95 14.87 -11.79 -8.64
C GLY A 95 14.92 -10.79 -9.79
N LEU A 96 15.17 -9.52 -9.48
CA LEU A 96 15.32 -8.44 -10.44
C LEU A 96 16.77 -8.36 -10.94
N TYR A 97 17.29 -9.44 -11.51
CA TYR A 97 18.63 -9.50 -12.08
C TYR A 97 18.60 -10.16 -13.46
N ARG A 98 19.68 -10.04 -14.22
CA ARG A 98 19.80 -10.75 -15.50
C ARG A 98 20.10 -12.21 -15.26
N ASP A 99 19.38 -13.08 -15.96
CA ASP A 99 19.64 -14.52 -15.89
C ASP A 99 20.81 -14.93 -16.80
N ASP A 100 22.03 -14.58 -16.35
CA ASP A 100 23.28 -15.01 -16.98
C ASP A 100 23.91 -16.14 -16.16
N PRO A 101 24.15 -17.33 -16.75
CA PRO A 101 24.79 -18.45 -16.07
C PRO A 101 26.26 -18.19 -15.71
N ASN A 102 26.92 -17.22 -16.35
CA ASN A 102 28.31 -16.86 -16.05
C ASN A 102 28.43 -15.82 -14.91
N THR A 103 27.30 -15.31 -14.41
CA THR A 103 27.27 -14.29 -13.37
C THR A 103 27.17 -14.94 -11.98
N THR A 104 28.05 -14.52 -11.08
CA THR A 104 28.10 -15.04 -9.70
C THR A 104 26.87 -14.62 -8.89
N LEU A 105 26.49 -15.43 -7.89
CA LEU A 105 25.37 -15.13 -6.99
C LEU A 105 25.50 -13.75 -6.34
N ARG A 106 26.71 -13.36 -5.92
CA ARG A 106 26.99 -12.04 -5.34
C ARG A 106 26.64 -10.90 -6.31
N LYS A 107 26.99 -11.04 -7.60
CA LYS A 107 26.66 -10.05 -8.62
C LYS A 107 25.15 -9.99 -8.89
N LYS A 108 24.47 -11.15 -8.97
CA LYS A 108 23.00 -11.21 -9.09
C LYS A 108 22.31 -10.48 -7.93
N LYS A 109 22.74 -10.69 -6.68
CA LYS A 109 22.21 -9.98 -5.51
C LYS A 109 22.44 -8.47 -5.55
N GLN A 110 23.61 -8.03 -6.02
CA GLN A 110 23.90 -6.61 -6.16
C GLN A 110 23.02 -5.96 -7.25
N GLU A 111 22.87 -6.64 -8.39
CA GLU A 111 21.99 -6.20 -9.48
C GLU A 111 20.52 -6.13 -9.03
N ASP A 112 20.05 -7.13 -8.29
CA ASP A 112 18.71 -7.17 -7.69
C ASP A 112 18.42 -5.93 -6.83
N LEU A 113 19.32 -5.60 -5.90
CA LEU A 113 19.16 -4.43 -5.03
C LEU A 113 19.13 -3.11 -5.83
N ILE A 114 20.00 -2.96 -6.83
CA ILE A 114 20.03 -1.78 -7.69
C ILE A 114 18.71 -1.66 -8.47
N ASN A 115 18.25 -2.76 -9.06
CA ASN A 115 17.04 -2.77 -9.87
C ASN A 115 15.77 -2.57 -9.06
N ARG A 116 15.73 -2.97 -7.78
CA ARG A 116 14.63 -2.63 -6.86
C ARG A 116 14.50 -1.13 -6.64
N VAL A 117 15.63 -0.46 -6.40
CA VAL A 117 15.67 1.00 -6.22
C VAL A 117 15.25 1.71 -7.50
N GLU A 118 15.77 1.29 -8.66
CA GLU A 118 15.37 1.86 -9.95
C GLU A 118 13.89 1.61 -10.26
N LYS A 119 13.38 0.40 -10.02
CA LYS A 119 11.96 0.08 -10.19
C LYS A 119 11.08 0.95 -9.29
N ALA A 120 11.45 1.14 -8.03
CA ALA A 120 10.73 2.02 -7.11
C ALA A 120 10.66 3.47 -7.61
N ARG A 121 11.78 3.99 -8.17
CA ARG A 121 11.83 5.32 -8.79
C ARG A 121 10.95 5.41 -10.03
N LEU A 122 11.04 4.43 -10.94
CA LEU A 122 10.28 4.39 -12.19
C LEU A 122 8.76 4.29 -11.95
N LEU A 123 8.36 3.63 -10.87
CA LEU A 123 6.96 3.51 -10.46
C LEU A 123 6.40 4.81 -9.83
N GLY A 124 7.20 5.89 -9.73
CA GLY A 124 6.78 7.14 -9.13
C GLY A 124 6.57 7.04 -7.62
N GLY A 125 7.28 6.12 -6.96
CA GLY A 125 7.15 5.86 -5.54
C GLY A 125 7.40 7.09 -4.66
N ASN A 126 6.43 7.42 -3.82
CA ASN A 126 6.58 8.45 -2.78
C ASN A 126 7.08 7.84 -1.46
N ILE A 127 6.73 6.58 -1.21
CA ILE A 127 7.15 5.80 -0.03
C ILE A 127 7.69 4.46 -0.55
N LEU A 128 8.84 4.03 -0.04
CA LEU A 128 9.36 2.68 -0.25
C LEU A 128 9.32 1.91 1.07
N LEU A 129 8.60 0.80 1.09
CA LEU A 129 8.51 -0.12 2.21
C LEU A 129 9.09 -1.48 1.81
N SER A 130 10.31 -1.77 2.27
CA SER A 130 10.93 -3.08 2.06
C SER A 130 10.60 -4.02 3.23
N ILE A 131 10.18 -5.24 2.92
CA ILE A 131 9.73 -6.25 3.87
C ILE A 131 10.77 -7.37 3.92
N HIS A 132 11.26 -7.65 5.13
CA HIS A 132 12.27 -8.67 5.43
C HIS A 132 11.95 -9.41 6.73
N MET A 133 12.49 -10.63 6.85
CA MET A 133 12.42 -11.45 8.06
C MET A 133 13.83 -11.64 8.61
N ASN A 134 14.16 -10.92 9.68
CA ASN A 134 15.45 -11.06 10.33
C ASN A 134 15.66 -12.47 10.88
N ALA A 135 16.93 -12.90 10.91
CA ALA A 135 17.35 -14.16 11.51
C ALA A 135 18.46 -13.92 12.53
N HIS A 136 18.41 -14.65 13.64
CA HIS A 136 19.40 -14.59 14.71
C HIS A 136 19.64 -15.99 15.30
N LEU A 137 20.87 -16.29 15.71
CA LEU A 137 21.26 -17.62 16.23
C LEU A 137 20.55 -17.98 17.53
N SER A 138 20.30 -16.99 18.39
CA SER A 138 19.52 -17.15 19.63
C SER A 138 18.04 -16.89 19.40
N PRO A 139 17.13 -17.80 19.84
CA PRO A 139 15.68 -17.62 19.72
C PRO A 139 15.11 -16.57 20.69
N LYS A 140 15.95 -16.00 21.58
CA LYS A 140 15.54 -14.97 22.55
C LYS A 140 15.11 -13.66 21.87
N TRP A 141 15.62 -13.39 20.67
CA TRP A 141 15.36 -12.14 19.95
C TRP A 141 14.22 -12.34 18.96
N TYR A 142 13.09 -11.68 19.21
CA TYR A 142 11.90 -11.72 18.38
C TYR A 142 11.18 -10.37 18.44
N GLY A 143 10.29 -10.11 17.48
CA GLY A 143 9.49 -8.88 17.40
C GLY A 143 9.75 -8.10 16.11
N ALA A 144 8.82 -7.20 15.80
CA ALA A 144 8.91 -6.36 14.62
C ALA A 144 9.97 -5.25 14.81
N GLN A 145 10.72 -4.96 13.76
CA GLN A 145 11.74 -3.92 13.73
C GLN A 145 11.55 -3.06 12.48
N VAL A 146 11.78 -1.76 12.61
CA VAL A 146 11.71 -0.81 11.49
C VAL A 146 13.06 -0.10 11.38
N PHE A 147 13.67 -0.19 10.21
CA PHE A 147 14.90 0.51 9.87
C PHE A 147 14.56 1.64 8.90
N TYR A 148 15.13 2.82 9.11
CA TYR A 148 14.93 3.97 8.24
C TYR A 148 16.22 4.78 8.15
N HIS A 149 16.42 5.45 7.01
CA HIS A 149 17.51 6.40 6.82
C HIS A 149 17.10 7.76 7.40
N LYS A 150 18.00 8.41 8.13
CA LYS A 150 17.78 9.76 8.68
C LYS A 150 18.15 10.87 7.70
#